data_AF-A0AAD9PFQ5-F1
#
_entry.id   AF-A0AAD9PFQ5-F1
#
_cell.length_a   1.000
_cell.length_b   1.000
_cell.length_c   1.000
_cell.angle_alpha   90.00
_cell.angle_beta   90.00
_cell.angle_gamma   90.00
#
_symmetry.space_group_name_H-M   'P 1'
#
loop_
_entity.id
_entity.type
_entity.pdbx_description
1 polymer ?
#
loop_
_entity_poly.entity_id
_entity_poly.type
_entity_poly.pdbx_seq_one_letter_code
_entity_poly.pdbx_strand_id
1 'polypeptide(L)'
;MTRLNVIWKSNSISFPVKLKLLNSLVVSILLYECESWTFTADLERRIQAFVHTCYRRPLRISYTERKTNAFVRQVTNYAGRQEPLLATVNRRKLAWYMATSPARTP
;
A
#
# COMPACT_ATOMS: atom_id res chain seq x y z
N MET A 1 3.57 -12.57 -15.81
CA MET A 1 3.82 -11.95 -14.49
C MET A 1 4.36 -12.98 -13.48
N THR A 2 5.66 -13.32 -13.52
CA THR A 2 6.22 -14.46 -12.76
C THR A 2 7.25 -14.08 -11.69
N ARG A 3 7.88 -12.89 -11.77
CA ARG A 3 9.04 -12.55 -10.92
C ARG A 3 8.71 -12.30 -9.44
N LEU A 4 7.63 -11.58 -9.14
CA LEU A 4 7.24 -11.28 -7.76
C LEU A 4 6.79 -12.52 -6.98
N ASN A 5 6.20 -13.51 -7.64
CA ASN A 5 5.71 -14.72 -6.99
C ASN A 5 6.87 -15.54 -6.37
N VAL A 6 8.03 -15.55 -7.03
CA VAL A 6 9.25 -16.17 -6.49
C VAL A 6 9.69 -15.50 -5.19
N ILE A 7 9.65 -14.18 -5.13
CA ILE A 7 10.02 -13.40 -3.94
C ILE A 7 9.05 -13.69 -2.79
N TRP A 8 7.73 -13.68 -3.05
CA TRP A 8 6.73 -13.96 -2.01
C TRP A 8 6.82 -15.40 -1.50
N LYS A 9 7.08 -16.36 -2.39
CA LYS A 9 7.25 -17.79 -2.07
C LYS A 9 8.61 -18.14 -1.48
N SER A 10 9.64 -17.32 -1.60
CA SER A 10 10.95 -17.66 -1.04
C SER A 10 10.95 -17.58 0.49
N ASN A 11 11.46 -18.61 1.19
CA ASN A 11 11.70 -18.54 2.64
C ASN A 11 13.00 -17.79 2.99
N SER A 12 13.90 -17.58 2.03
CA SER A 12 15.20 -16.93 2.29
C SER A 12 15.08 -15.45 2.62
N ILE A 13 13.97 -14.81 2.22
CA ILE A 13 13.72 -13.39 2.45
C ILE A 13 12.80 -13.25 3.66
N SER A 14 13.25 -12.47 4.64
CA SER A 14 12.48 -12.22 5.86
C SER A 14 11.17 -11.48 5.57
N PHE A 15 10.15 -11.77 6.37
CA PHE A 15 8.85 -11.12 6.30
C PHE A 15 8.89 -9.57 6.31
N PRO A 16 9.65 -8.90 7.20
CA PRO A 16 9.71 -7.43 7.20
C PRO A 16 10.33 -6.86 5.92
N VAL A 17 11.28 -7.54 5.28
CA VAL A 17 11.86 -7.11 4.00
C VAL A 17 10.82 -7.22 2.88
N LYS A 18 10.06 -8.32 2.84
CA LYS A 18 8.93 -8.50 1.92
C LYS A 18 7.87 -7.40 2.10
N LEU A 19 7.54 -7.05 3.34
CA LEU A 19 6.59 -5.96 3.62
C LEU A 19 7.11 -4.59 3.16
N LYS A 20 8.40 -4.27 3.39
CA LYS A 20 9.00 -3.03 2.90
C LYS A 20 8.95 -2.94 1.38
N LEU A 21 9.27 -4.04 0.68
CA LEU A 21 9.17 -4.12 -0.77
C LEU A 21 7.73 -3.89 -1.25
N LEU A 22 6.76 -4.54 -0.60
CA LEU A 22 5.35 -4.37 -0.93
C LEU A 22 4.90 -2.92 -0.75
N ASN A 23 5.24 -2.31 0.39
CA ASN A 23 4.90 -0.91 0.67
C ASN A 23 5.51 0.03 -0.36
N SER A 24 6.78 -0.17 -0.76
CA SER A 24 7.43 0.64 -1.79
C SER A 24 6.70 0.55 -3.14
N LEU A 25 6.37 -0.67 -3.58
CA LEU A 25 5.64 -0.89 -4.83
C LEU A 25 4.24 -0.28 -4.80
N VAL A 26 3.48 -0.53 -3.73
CA VAL A 26 2.11 -0.05 -3.59
C VAL A 26 2.07 1.48 -3.51
N VAL A 27 2.96 2.10 -2.74
CA VAL A 27 3.06 3.57 -2.66
C VAL A 27 3.42 4.17 -4.01
N SER A 28 4.36 3.56 -4.74
CA SER A 28 4.77 4.01 -6.07
C SER A 28 3.61 3.97 -7.07
N ILE A 29 2.91 2.84 -7.14
CA ILE A 29 1.74 2.68 -8.03
C ILE A 29 0.67 3.71 -7.66
N LEU A 30 0.31 3.83 -6.38
CA LEU A 30 -0.71 4.78 -5.98
C LEU A 30 -0.32 6.20 -6.32
N LEU A 31 0.91 6.62 -6.04
CA LEU A 31 1.35 7.98 -6.37
C LEU A 31 1.19 8.31 -7.86
N TYR A 32 1.59 7.38 -8.72
CA TYR A 32 1.45 7.55 -10.17
C TYR A 32 -0.02 7.64 -10.60
N GLU A 33 -0.86 6.71 -10.14
CA GLU A 33 -2.28 6.70 -10.51
C GLU A 33 -3.04 7.90 -9.95
N CYS A 34 -2.58 8.51 -8.86
CA CYS A 34 -3.22 9.68 -8.23
C CYS A 34 -3.10 10.97 -9.04
N GLU A 35 -2.15 11.04 -9.97
CA GLU A 35 -2.03 12.13 -10.94
C GLU A 35 -3.17 12.05 -11.98
N SER A 36 -3.59 10.83 -12.32
CA SER A 36 -4.63 10.58 -13.34
C SER A 36 -6.04 10.40 -12.75
N TRP A 37 -6.16 9.99 -11.48
CA TRP A 37 -7.44 9.64 -10.87
C TRP A 37 -7.95 10.66 -9.84
N THR A 38 -9.24 10.92 -9.88
CA THR A 38 -10.00 11.57 -8.80
C THR A 38 -10.27 10.57 -7.69
N PHE A 39 -9.78 10.85 -6.48
CA PHE A 39 -10.06 10.02 -5.31
C PHE A 39 -11.54 10.14 -4.93
N THR A 40 -12.31 9.12 -5.29
CA THR A 40 -13.69 8.95 -4.82
C THR A 40 -13.71 7.96 -3.65
N ALA A 41 -14.67 8.08 -2.74
CA ALA A 41 -14.80 7.18 -1.59
C ALA A 41 -14.91 5.68 -1.99
N ASP A 42 -15.48 5.38 -3.16
CA ASP A 42 -15.51 4.01 -3.71
C ASP A 42 -14.10 3.51 -4.06
N LEU A 43 -13.34 4.33 -4.78
CA LEU A 43 -11.97 4.03 -5.19
C LEU A 43 -11.06 3.84 -3.97
N GLU A 44 -11.26 4.66 -2.93
CA GLU A 44 -10.60 4.51 -1.64
C GLU A 44 -10.85 3.14 -1.00
N ARG A 45 -12.10 2.70 -0.94
CA ARG A 45 -12.46 1.37 -0.42
C ARG A 45 -11.85 0.25 -1.24
N ARG A 46 -11.87 0.36 -2.58
CA ARG A 46 -11.28 -0.63 -3.49
C ARG A 46 -9.76 -0.72 -3.31
N ILE A 47 -9.08 0.41 -3.17
CA ILE A 47 -7.65 0.47 -2.87
C ILE A 47 -7.36 -0.18 -1.51
N GLN A 48 -8.15 0.13 -0.47
CA GLN A 48 -7.99 -0.50 0.84
C GLN A 48 -8.14 -2.02 0.77
N ALA A 49 -9.15 -2.54 0.06
CA ALA A 49 -9.34 -3.97 -0.14
C ALA A 49 -8.18 -4.62 -0.92
N PHE A 50 -7.68 -3.94 -1.96
CA PHE A 50 -6.52 -4.38 -2.73
C PHE A 50 -5.27 -4.47 -1.84
N VAL A 51 -4.97 -3.40 -1.11
CA VAL A 51 -3.84 -3.32 -0.17
C VAL A 51 -3.92 -4.41 0.89
N HIS A 52 -5.11 -4.67 1.44
CA HIS A 52 -5.33 -5.75 2.40
C HIS A 52 -5.03 -7.14 1.80
N THR A 53 -5.43 -7.35 0.55
CA THR A 53 -5.16 -8.57 -0.20
C THR A 53 -3.66 -8.73 -0.48
N CYS A 54 -2.98 -7.64 -0.79
CA CYS A 54 -1.53 -7.58 -0.98
C CYS A 54 -0.77 -7.99 0.28
N TYR A 55 -1.19 -7.55 1.47
CA TYR A 55 -0.54 -7.93 2.73
C TYR A 55 -0.71 -9.41 3.11
N ARG A 56 -1.80 -10.06 2.69
CA ARG A 56 -1.99 -11.49 2.91
C ARG A 56 -0.96 -12.35 2.18
N ARG A 57 -0.43 -11.88 1.04
CA ARG A 57 0.54 -12.65 0.22
C ARG A 57 1.87 -12.93 0.94
N PRO A 58 2.60 -11.94 1.50
CA PRO A 58 3.82 -12.22 2.25
C PRO A 58 3.56 -12.99 3.55
N LEU A 59 2.36 -12.88 4.13
CA LEU A 59 1.92 -13.65 5.30
C LEU A 59 1.59 -15.11 4.97
N ARG A 60 1.45 -15.47 3.68
CA ARG A 60 0.99 -16.78 3.21
C ARG A 60 -0.32 -17.25 3.84
N ILE A 61 -1.17 -16.32 4.27
CA ILE A 61 -2.48 -16.65 4.84
C ILE A 61 -3.32 -17.26 3.72
N SER A 62 -3.72 -18.52 3.92
CA SER A 62 -4.64 -19.18 3.01
C SER A 62 -6.03 -18.57 3.13
N TYR A 63 -6.80 -18.55 2.05
CA TYR A 63 -8.20 -18.16 2.09
C TYR A 63 -9.01 -19.06 3.06
N THR A 64 -8.60 -20.34 3.20
CA THR A 64 -9.21 -21.32 4.10
C THR A 64 -9.04 -20.96 5.59
N GLU A 65 -7.99 -20.21 5.91
CA GLU A 65 -7.58 -19.91 7.30
C GLU A 65 -8.49 -18.87 7.98
N ARG A 66 -9.42 -18.25 7.22
CA ARG A 66 -10.44 -17.29 7.68
C ARG A 66 -9.93 -16.22 8.67
N LYS A 67 -8.68 -15.77 8.50
CA LYS A 67 -8.08 -14.75 9.37
C LYS A 67 -8.74 -13.39 9.14
N THR A 68 -9.22 -12.79 10.23
CA THR A 68 -9.85 -11.47 10.24
C THR A 68 -8.91 -10.37 9.73
N ASN A 69 -9.47 -9.34 9.10
CA ASN A 69 -8.70 -8.17 8.66
C ASN A 69 -7.94 -7.48 9.82
N ALA A 70 -8.51 -7.53 11.03
CA ALA A 70 -7.86 -7.02 12.25
C ALA A 70 -6.55 -7.76 12.56
N PHE A 71 -6.53 -9.08 12.42
CA PHE A 71 -5.33 -9.90 12.63
C PHE A 71 -4.24 -9.55 11.62
N VAL A 72 -4.60 -9.44 10.34
CA VAL A 72 -3.65 -9.05 9.28
C VAL A 72 -3.05 -7.69 9.59
N ARG A 73 -3.89 -6.69 9.95
CA ARG A 73 -3.45 -5.34 10.32
C ARG A 73 -2.53 -5.32 11.55
N GLN A 74 -2.82 -6.16 12.52
CA GLN A 74 -2.01 -6.27 13.74
C GLN A 74 -0.61 -6.83 13.41
N VAL A 75 -0.54 -7.93 12.66
CA VAL A 75 0.74 -8.54 12.27
C VAL A 75 1.56 -7.62 11.37
N THR A 76 0.92 -6.90 10.43
CA THR A 76 1.61 -5.94 9.58
C THR A 76 2.14 -4.75 10.38
N ASN A 77 1.37 -4.21 11.33
CA ASN A 77 1.80 -3.11 12.19
C ASN A 77 3.00 -3.47 13.08
N TYR A 78 3.08 -4.71 13.59
CA TYR A 78 4.24 -5.17 14.35
C TYR A 78 5.50 -5.32 13.50
N ALA A 79 5.36 -5.67 12.22
CA ALA A 79 6.48 -5.86 11.30
C ALA A 79 6.92 -4.58 10.57
N GLY A 80 6.12 -3.51 10.64
CA GLY A 80 6.44 -2.17 10.16
C GLY A 80 5.28 -1.20 10.39
N ARG A 81 5.58 0.05 10.77
CA ARG A 81 4.55 1.09 10.96
C ARG A 81 3.80 1.32 9.65
N GLN A 82 2.55 0.88 9.57
CA GLN A 82 1.67 1.31 8.50
C GLN A 82 1.25 2.75 8.78
N GLU A 83 1.82 3.70 8.06
CA GLU A 83 1.08 4.92 7.82
C GLU A 83 -0.21 4.56 7.05
N PRO A 84 -1.34 5.24 7.33
CA PRO A 84 -2.50 5.11 6.47
C PRO A 84 -2.04 5.52 5.07
N LEU A 85 -1.88 4.54 4.20
CA LEU A 85 -1.34 4.69 2.84
C LEU A 85 -2.02 5.84 2.09
N LEU A 86 -3.33 5.97 2.30
CA LEU A 86 -4.15 7.05 1.76
C LEU A 86 -3.81 8.41 2.35
N ALA A 87 -3.46 8.51 3.63
CA ALA A 87 -2.98 9.74 4.23
C ALA A 87 -1.62 10.15 3.66
N THR A 88 -0.71 9.19 3.44
CA THR A 88 0.59 9.44 2.79
C THR A 88 0.38 9.94 1.35
N VAL A 89 -0.52 9.30 0.61
CA VAL A 89 -0.87 9.68 -0.76
C VAL A 89 -1.56 11.04 -0.81
N ASN A 90 -2.56 11.29 0.05
CA ASN A 90 -3.25 12.59 0.14
C ASN A 90 -2.29 13.71 0.52
N ARG A 91 -1.40 13.49 1.50
CA ARG A 91 -0.38 14.48 1.88
C ARG A 91 0.53 14.84 0.71
N ARG A 92 0.97 13.83 -0.06
CA ARG A 92 1.84 14.04 -1.23
C ARG A 92 1.10 14.71 -2.38
N LYS A 93 -0.16 14.34 -2.61
CA LYS A 93 -1.03 15.00 -3.60
C LYS A 93 -1.28 16.47 -3.23
N LEU A 94 -1.53 16.78 -1.96
CA LEU A 94 -1.64 18.16 -1.47
C LEU A 94 -0.35 18.95 -1.68
N ALA A 95 0.80 18.35 -1.34
CA ALA A 95 2.10 18.99 -1.57
C ALA A 95 2.36 19.27 -3.07
N TRP A 96 1.95 18.37 -3.96
CA TRP A 96 2.02 18.59 -5.41
C TRP A 96 1.17 19.78 -5.85
N TYR A 97 -0.11 19.83 -5.44
CA TYR A 97 -0.96 20.98 -5.75
C TYR A 97 -0.41 22.31 -5.22
N MET A 98 0.19 22.30 -4.02
CA MET A 98 0.83 23.48 -3.44
C MET A 98 2.07 23.93 -4.22
N ALA A 99 2.83 22.99 -4.80
CA ALA A 99 4.05 23.28 -5.57
C ALA A 99 3.76 23.71 -7.02
N THR A 100 2.66 23.26 -7.62
CA THR A 100 2.31 23.54 -9.03
C THR A 100 1.40 24.75 -9.19
N SER A 101 0.87 25.34 -8.10
CA SER A 101 0.01 26.53 -8.18
C SER A 101 0.86 27.79 -8.43
N PRO A 102 0.73 28.50 -9.58
CA PRO A 102 1.52 29.69 -9.88
C PRO A 102 1.05 30.95 -9.13
N ALA A 103 0.05 30.83 -8.26
CA ALA A 103 -0.62 31.96 -7.61
C ALA A 103 -0.24 32.09 -6.14
N ARG A 104 1.05 32.29 -5.84
CA ARG A 104 1.49 32.92 -4.58
C ARG A 104 2.93 33.42 -4.66
N THR A 105 3.19 34.35 -5.56
CA THR A 105 4.28 35.33 -5.37
C THR A 105 3.63 36.63 -4.92
N PRO A 106 4.08 37.25 -3.81
CA PRO A 106 3.63 38.60 -3.43
C PRO A 106 4.01 39.63 -4.50
#